data_AF-A0A2G1W5S2-F1
#
_entry.id   AF-A0A2G1W5S2-F1
#
_cell.length_a   1.000
_cell.length_b   1.000
_cell.length_c   1.000
_cell.angle_alpha   90.00
_cell.angle_beta   90.00
_cell.angle_gamma   90.00
#
_symmetry.space_group_name_H-M   'P 1'
#
loop_
_entity.id
_entity.type
_entity.pdbx_description
1 polymer ?
#
loop_
_entity_poly.entity_id
_entity_poly.type
_entity_poly.pdbx_seq_one_letter_code
_entity_poly.pdbx_strand_id
1 'polypeptide(L)'
;MAERGTVHCPLNVRETSEDVVTGELFGKLQLIDPRWWLPDFLNRSLGTNEYRQQIYRNLEIKLWSRQPTFPPELLPWREGNTEVDVEIRWENPATTIFIEMKLGSDVSRTTSRTNGAEAFPSDQLIRNLRVGLHQAGWFREGELFHGERRRFGLILLAPKLGHPLVDLYRDRTRLIQSIPSGSELIELPEGPVIGASNYLGITEILEKNARFMTGAERRISCQIGEYLELKTKQIRSKRPRSIQKPQSLPLA
;
A
#
# COMPACT_ATOMS: atom_id res chain seq x y z
N MET A 1 -4.70 33.93 -33.14
CA MET A 1 -5.29 34.34 -31.85
C MET A 1 -5.76 33.09 -31.12
N ALA A 2 -4.89 32.55 -30.28
CA ALA A 2 -5.15 31.47 -29.34
C ALA A 2 -5.03 32.09 -27.94
N GLU A 3 -6.09 32.72 -27.48
CA GLU A 3 -6.18 33.30 -26.14
C GLU A 3 -7.29 32.57 -25.40
N ARG A 4 -6.97 32.09 -24.20
CA ARG A 4 -7.79 31.25 -23.30
C ARG A 4 -7.65 29.74 -23.53
N GLY A 5 -6.44 29.24 -23.26
CA GLY A 5 -6.19 27.84 -22.97
C GLY A 5 -6.78 27.43 -21.62
N THR A 6 -8.10 27.29 -21.53
CA THR A 6 -8.71 26.42 -20.51
C THR A 6 -8.80 25.04 -21.13
N VAL A 7 -7.77 24.22 -20.90
CA VAL A 7 -7.86 22.78 -21.13
C VAL A 7 -8.89 22.25 -20.13
N HIS A 8 -10.12 22.09 -20.60
CA HIS A 8 -11.15 21.38 -19.86
C HIS A 8 -10.73 19.91 -19.84
N CYS A 9 -10.04 19.48 -18.80
CA CYS A 9 -9.76 18.06 -18.58
C CYS A 9 -11.10 17.39 -18.26
N PRO A 10 -11.65 16.50 -19.11
CA PRO A 10 -13.00 15.96 -18.95
C PRO A 10 -12.97 14.74 -18.02
N LEU A 11 -12.45 14.94 -16.82
CA LEU A 11 -12.47 13.97 -15.74
C LEU A 11 -12.62 14.79 -14.47
N ASN A 12 -13.81 14.77 -13.87
CA ASN A 12 -14.08 15.24 -12.51
C ASN A 12 -13.36 14.31 -11.52
N VAL A 13 -12.04 14.19 -11.62
CA VAL A 13 -11.24 13.59 -10.57
C VAL A 13 -11.30 14.59 -9.44
N ARG A 14 -12.02 14.26 -8.36
CA ARG A 14 -11.98 15.08 -7.16
C ARG A 14 -10.50 15.27 -6.83
N GLU A 15 -10.07 16.52 -6.64
CA GLU A 15 -8.69 16.85 -6.26
C GLU A 15 -8.23 16.11 -4.99
N THR A 16 -9.15 15.47 -4.25
CA THR A 16 -8.92 14.63 -3.09
C THR A 16 -9.27 13.16 -3.33
N SER A 17 -9.12 12.60 -4.53
CA SER A 17 -9.18 11.14 -4.71
C SER A 17 -7.86 10.50 -4.31
N GLU A 18 -7.96 9.28 -3.81
CA GLU A 18 -6.82 8.41 -3.50
C GLU A 18 -5.88 8.30 -4.72
N ASP A 19 -6.46 8.05 -5.89
CA ASP A 19 -5.75 7.95 -7.18
C ASP A 19 -4.85 9.13 -7.51
N VAL A 20 -5.32 10.37 -7.28
CA VAL A 20 -4.52 11.57 -7.58
C VAL A 20 -3.31 11.64 -6.66
N VAL A 21 -3.49 11.29 -5.38
CA VAL A 21 -2.38 11.27 -4.42
C VAL A 21 -1.40 10.15 -4.74
N THR A 22 -1.89 8.97 -5.12
CA THR A 22 -1.09 7.83 -5.57
C THR A 22 -0.24 8.22 -6.78
N GLY A 23 -0.87 8.75 -7.83
CA GLY A 23 -0.21 9.15 -9.07
C GLY A 23 0.82 10.27 -8.86
N GLU A 24 0.47 11.31 -8.09
CA GLU A 24 1.38 12.42 -7.81
C GLU A 24 2.59 11.96 -7.00
N LEU A 25 2.37 11.16 -5.96
CA LEU A 25 3.45 10.68 -5.08
C LEU A 25 4.39 9.74 -5.84
N PHE A 26 3.86 8.64 -6.37
CA PHE A 26 4.70 7.61 -6.97
C PHE A 26 5.17 7.98 -8.38
N GLY A 27 4.47 8.85 -9.10
CA GLY A 27 4.97 9.44 -10.34
C GLY A 27 6.19 10.32 -10.10
N LYS A 28 6.23 11.09 -9.00
CA LYS A 28 7.41 11.89 -8.63
C LYS A 28 8.52 11.07 -7.99
N LEU A 29 8.20 10.06 -7.17
CA LEU A 29 9.22 9.17 -6.60
C LEU A 29 10.01 8.40 -7.67
N GLN A 30 9.40 8.11 -8.83
CA GLN A 30 10.10 7.53 -9.98
C GLN A 30 11.18 8.44 -10.57
N LEU A 31 11.11 9.75 -10.30
CA LEU A 31 12.10 10.74 -10.75
C LEU A 31 13.23 10.95 -9.73
N ILE A 32 13.18 10.30 -8.58
CA ILE A 32 14.22 10.33 -7.54
C ILE A 32 14.91 8.97 -7.53
N ASP A 33 16.24 8.97 -7.47
CA ASP A 33 17.00 7.73 -7.37
C ASP A 33 16.48 6.89 -6.18
N PRO A 34 16.01 5.65 -6.43
CA PRO A 34 15.40 4.79 -5.41
C PRO A 34 16.33 4.50 -4.23
N ARG A 35 17.65 4.61 -4.40
CA ARG A 35 18.63 4.44 -3.31
C ARG A 35 18.41 5.40 -2.16
N TRP A 36 17.82 6.57 -2.42
CA TRP A 36 17.64 7.62 -1.43
C TRP A 36 16.36 7.49 -0.61
N TRP A 37 15.40 6.67 -1.04
CA TRP A 37 14.11 6.60 -0.36
C TRP A 37 13.61 5.18 -0.15
N LEU A 38 13.79 4.28 -1.12
CA LEU A 38 13.16 2.96 -1.12
C LEU A 38 13.60 2.08 0.07
N PRO A 39 14.89 1.90 0.40
CA PRO A 39 15.27 1.03 1.51
C PRO A 39 14.79 1.57 2.86
N ASP A 40 14.95 2.88 3.10
CA ASP A 40 14.47 3.54 4.32
C ASP A 40 12.93 3.46 4.44
N PHE A 41 12.22 3.62 3.31
CA PHE A 41 10.77 3.45 3.25
C PHE A 41 10.33 2.03 3.61
N LEU A 42 10.94 1.01 2.99
CA LEU A 42 10.57 -0.38 3.23
C LEU A 42 10.89 -0.81 4.67
N ASN A 43 12.10 -0.53 5.16
CA ASN A 43 12.51 -0.84 6.52
C ASN A 43 11.60 -0.19 7.56
N ARG A 44 11.29 1.10 7.39
CA ARG A 44 10.40 1.82 8.29
C ARG A 44 8.98 1.27 8.26
N SER A 45 8.46 0.99 7.06
CA SER A 45 7.05 0.60 6.88
C SER A 45 6.79 -0.82 7.38
N LEU A 46 7.72 -1.74 7.09
CA LEU A 46 7.63 -3.15 7.46
C LEU A 46 8.18 -3.42 8.86
N GLY A 47 8.91 -2.47 9.47
CA GLY A 47 9.51 -2.65 10.80
C GLY A 47 10.69 -3.61 10.79
N THR A 48 11.53 -3.54 9.74
CA THR A 48 12.71 -4.40 9.54
C THR A 48 13.95 -3.55 9.23
N ASN A 49 15.11 -4.19 9.11
CA ASN A 49 16.39 -3.59 8.68
C ASN A 49 17.04 -4.36 7.52
N GLU A 50 16.27 -5.22 6.84
CA GLU A 50 16.76 -6.11 5.77
C GLU A 50 17.00 -5.40 4.44
N TYR A 51 16.32 -4.28 4.18
CA TYR A 51 16.41 -3.56 2.91
C TYR A 51 17.58 -2.59 2.95
N ARG A 52 18.67 -2.91 2.26
CA ARG A 52 19.85 -2.06 2.17
C ARG A 52 19.80 -1.18 0.93
N GLN A 53 20.48 -0.04 1.00
CA GLN A 53 20.81 0.77 -0.18
C GLN A 53 21.56 -0.10 -1.20
N GLN A 54 21.06 -0.15 -2.43
CA GLN A 54 21.57 -1.02 -3.48
C GLN A 54 21.20 -0.50 -4.86
N ILE A 55 21.79 -1.08 -5.90
CA ILE A 55 21.33 -0.85 -7.28
C ILE A 55 20.14 -1.78 -7.54
N TYR A 56 18.98 -1.19 -7.80
CA TYR A 56 17.75 -1.93 -8.08
C TYR A 56 17.69 -2.32 -9.55
N ARG A 57 18.12 -3.54 -9.88
CA ARG A 57 18.12 -4.01 -11.27
C ARG A 57 16.69 -4.19 -11.77
N ASN A 58 16.39 -3.63 -12.94
CA ASN A 58 15.05 -3.67 -13.54
C ASN A 58 13.95 -3.20 -12.57
N LEU A 59 14.23 -2.12 -11.82
CA LEU A 59 13.21 -1.52 -10.97
C LEU A 59 12.03 -1.05 -11.81
N GLU A 60 10.84 -1.50 -11.44
CA GLU A 60 9.57 -1.15 -12.06
C GLU A 60 8.60 -0.69 -10.96
N ILE A 61 7.93 0.44 -11.20
CA ILE A 61 6.86 0.96 -10.35
C ILE A 61 5.61 1.08 -11.21
N LYS A 62 4.64 0.19 -11.01
CA LYS A 62 3.34 0.22 -11.69
C LYS A 62 2.29 0.83 -10.78
N LEU A 63 1.46 1.68 -11.34
CA LEU A 63 0.28 2.22 -10.65
C LEU A 63 -0.96 1.47 -11.12
N TRP A 64 -1.93 1.27 -10.21
CA TRP A 64 -3.19 0.58 -10.47
C TRP A 64 -2.98 -0.78 -11.15
N SER A 65 -2.09 -1.58 -10.56
CA SER A 65 -1.66 -2.83 -11.16
C SER A 65 -2.73 -3.90 -10.95
N ARG A 66 -3.40 -4.28 -12.03
CA ARG A 66 -4.38 -5.36 -12.03
C ARG A 66 -3.68 -6.70 -11.84
N GLN A 67 -4.00 -7.37 -10.75
CA GLN A 67 -3.44 -8.66 -10.41
C GLN A 67 -4.25 -9.82 -11.02
N PRO A 68 -3.61 -10.98 -11.26
CA PRO A 68 -4.31 -12.18 -11.68
C PRO A 68 -5.32 -12.62 -10.63
N THR A 69 -6.30 -13.41 -11.07
CA THR A 69 -7.24 -14.05 -10.16
C THR A 69 -6.47 -15.03 -9.28
N PHE A 70 -6.75 -15.02 -7.98
CA PHE A 70 -6.23 -16.03 -7.08
C PHE A 70 -6.79 -17.41 -7.47
N PRO A 71 -6.01 -18.50 -7.41
CA PRO A 71 -6.46 -19.79 -7.94
C PRO A 71 -7.76 -20.27 -7.28
N PRO A 72 -8.78 -20.67 -8.07
CA PRO A 72 -10.06 -21.10 -7.54
C PRO A 72 -9.94 -22.38 -6.70
N GLU A 73 -8.96 -23.24 -6.96
CA GLU A 73 -8.69 -24.46 -6.18
C GLU A 73 -8.22 -24.17 -4.75
N LEU A 74 -7.67 -22.97 -4.50
CA LEU A 74 -7.23 -22.54 -3.17
C LEU A 74 -8.32 -21.78 -2.40
N LEU A 75 -9.50 -21.54 -3.01
CA LEU A 75 -10.60 -20.80 -2.41
C LEU A 75 -11.88 -21.63 -2.32
N PRO A 76 -12.63 -21.56 -1.21
CA PRO A 76 -13.96 -22.14 -1.14
C PRO A 76 -15.03 -21.32 -1.89
N TRP A 77 -14.68 -20.16 -2.47
CA TRP A 77 -15.60 -19.28 -3.21
C TRP A 77 -14.96 -18.72 -4.48
N ARG A 78 -15.77 -18.07 -5.33
CA ARG A 78 -15.28 -17.34 -6.51
C ARG A 78 -14.88 -15.92 -6.13
N GLU A 79 -13.58 -15.65 -6.11
CA GLU A 79 -13.02 -14.30 -5.95
C GLU A 79 -12.71 -13.68 -7.32
N GLY A 80 -13.08 -12.41 -7.49
CA GLY A 80 -12.69 -11.65 -8.69
C GLY A 80 -11.28 -11.08 -8.56
N ASN A 81 -10.77 -10.51 -9.66
CA ASN A 81 -9.45 -9.87 -9.67
C ASN A 81 -9.35 -8.77 -8.60
N THR A 82 -8.13 -8.53 -8.15
CA THR A 82 -7.78 -7.39 -7.32
C THR A 82 -6.93 -6.41 -8.11
N GLU A 83 -6.97 -5.15 -7.71
CA GLU A 83 -6.09 -4.09 -8.19
C GLU A 83 -5.33 -3.56 -6.98
N VAL A 84 -4.02 -3.35 -7.15
CA VAL A 84 -3.17 -2.72 -6.13
C VAL A 84 -2.81 -1.32 -6.59
N ASP A 85 -2.84 -0.34 -5.68
CA ASP A 85 -2.56 1.05 -6.03
C ASP A 85 -1.14 1.22 -6.58
N VAL A 86 -0.16 0.53 -5.98
CA VAL A 86 1.22 0.49 -6.47
C VAL A 86 1.82 -0.90 -6.35
N GLU A 87 2.51 -1.33 -7.39
CA GLU A 87 3.40 -2.50 -7.40
C GLU A 87 4.82 -2.02 -7.68
N ILE A 88 5.75 -2.29 -6.76
CA ILE A 88 7.18 -2.03 -6.92
C ILE A 88 7.89 -3.37 -7.06
N ARG A 89 8.65 -3.55 -8.15
CA ARG A 89 9.39 -4.79 -8.42
C ARG A 89 10.79 -4.52 -8.86
N TRP A 90 11.72 -5.37 -8.44
CA TRP A 90 13.09 -5.36 -8.95
C TRP A 90 13.70 -6.76 -8.81
N GLU A 91 14.87 -6.91 -9.43
CA GLU A 91 15.68 -8.11 -9.37
C GLU A 91 16.96 -7.89 -8.57
N ASN A 92 17.50 -8.99 -8.03
CA ASN A 92 18.73 -9.07 -7.23
C ASN A 92 18.70 -8.28 -5.90
N PRO A 93 18.08 -8.84 -4.83
CA PRO A 93 17.27 -10.05 -4.83
C PRO A 93 15.87 -9.79 -5.41
N ALA A 94 15.30 -10.80 -6.07
CA ALA A 94 13.96 -10.73 -6.64
C ALA A 94 12.93 -10.33 -5.57
N THR A 95 12.31 -9.17 -5.73
CA THR A 95 11.39 -8.60 -4.74
C THR A 95 10.16 -8.00 -5.42
N THR A 96 9.01 -8.11 -4.73
CA THR A 96 7.74 -7.50 -5.09
C THR A 96 7.15 -6.84 -3.85
N ILE A 97 6.84 -5.55 -3.92
CA ILE A 97 6.16 -4.80 -2.86
C ILE A 97 4.86 -4.27 -3.41
N PHE A 98 3.76 -4.60 -2.74
CA PHE A 98 2.48 -3.98 -2.98
C PHE A 98 2.28 -2.82 -2.00
N ILE A 99 1.66 -1.75 -2.47
CA ILE A 99 1.26 -0.63 -1.64
C ILE A 99 -0.21 -0.37 -1.89
N GLU A 100 -0.97 -0.39 -0.80
CA GLU A 100 -2.37 0.04 -0.77
C GLU A 100 -2.41 1.44 -0.15
N MET A 101 -2.99 2.39 -0.86
CA MET A 101 -3.15 3.78 -0.45
C MET A 101 -4.47 3.93 0.29
N LYS A 102 -4.51 4.79 1.32
CA LYS A 102 -5.77 5.23 1.94
C LYS A 102 -5.73 6.70 2.24
N LEU A 103 -6.73 7.48 1.79
CA LEU A 103 -6.72 8.94 2.00
C LEU A 103 -7.63 9.44 3.14
N GLY A 104 -8.67 8.70 3.55
CA GLY A 104 -9.59 9.24 4.56
C GLY A 104 -10.75 8.36 5.01
N SER A 105 -10.99 7.22 4.36
CA SER A 105 -11.88 6.18 4.85
C SER A 105 -11.10 5.17 5.69
N ASP A 106 -11.71 4.70 6.78
CA ASP A 106 -11.24 3.48 7.43
C ASP A 106 -11.32 2.33 6.42
N VAL A 107 -10.35 1.42 6.39
CA VAL A 107 -10.48 0.21 5.56
C VAL A 107 -11.67 -0.55 6.13
N SER A 108 -12.76 -0.57 5.36
CA SER A 108 -13.95 -1.29 5.77
C SER A 108 -13.56 -2.75 5.96
N ARG A 109 -13.76 -3.28 7.18
CA ARG A 109 -13.62 -4.73 7.46
C ARG A 109 -14.59 -5.56 6.60
N THR A 110 -15.60 -4.91 6.04
CA THR A 110 -16.64 -5.49 5.20
C THR A 110 -16.43 -5.03 3.77
N THR A 111 -16.05 -5.95 2.88
CA THR A 111 -16.46 -5.77 1.48
C THR A 111 -17.97 -5.99 1.41
N SER A 112 -18.61 -5.40 0.40
CA SER A 112 -20.06 -5.40 0.16
C SER A 112 -20.70 -6.79 -0.03
N ARG A 113 -19.97 -7.88 0.24
CA ARG A 113 -20.44 -9.28 0.18
C ARG A 113 -20.03 -10.16 1.36
N THR A 114 -19.56 -9.58 2.47
CA THR A 114 -19.26 -10.36 3.68
C THR A 114 -20.54 -10.58 4.49
N ASN A 115 -21.40 -11.52 4.06
CA ASN A 115 -22.65 -11.86 4.75
C ASN A 115 -22.43 -12.69 6.04
N GLY A 116 -21.32 -12.49 6.77
CA GLY A 116 -21.05 -13.22 8.03
C GLY A 116 -21.04 -14.74 7.93
N ALA A 117 -21.12 -15.31 6.71
CA ALA A 117 -21.29 -16.73 6.42
C ALA A 117 -19.99 -17.38 5.93
N GLU A 118 -18.95 -16.59 5.64
CA GLU A 118 -17.66 -17.08 5.17
C GLU A 118 -16.66 -17.08 6.34
N ALA A 119 -15.96 -18.20 6.53
CA ALA A 119 -15.01 -18.40 7.63
C ALA A 119 -13.73 -17.54 7.52
N PHE A 120 -13.56 -16.79 6.42
CA PHE A 120 -12.34 -16.07 6.09
C PHE A 120 -12.62 -14.60 5.76
N PRO A 121 -11.70 -13.67 6.11
CA PRO A 121 -11.85 -12.26 5.78
C PRO A 121 -11.68 -12.00 4.28
N SER A 122 -12.40 -10.99 3.80
CA SER A 122 -12.44 -10.59 2.38
C SER A 122 -12.02 -9.13 2.17
N ASP A 123 -11.42 -8.48 3.16
CA ASP A 123 -10.93 -7.11 3.00
C ASP A 123 -9.80 -7.01 1.97
N GLN A 124 -9.57 -5.80 1.48
CA GLN A 124 -8.64 -5.56 0.39
C GLN A 124 -7.19 -5.94 0.74
N LEU A 125 -6.77 -5.81 2.01
CA LEU A 125 -5.40 -6.14 2.41
C LEU A 125 -5.16 -7.64 2.36
N ILE A 126 -6.09 -8.45 2.89
CA ILE A 126 -5.91 -9.91 2.84
C ILE A 126 -6.02 -10.44 1.40
N ARG A 127 -6.86 -9.85 0.55
CA ARG A 127 -6.92 -10.17 -0.88
C ARG A 127 -5.59 -9.90 -1.58
N ASN A 128 -4.99 -8.73 -1.34
CA ASN A 128 -3.69 -8.36 -1.91
C ASN A 128 -2.56 -9.22 -1.34
N LEU A 129 -2.59 -9.57 -0.05
CA LEU A 129 -1.63 -10.49 0.57
C LEU A 129 -1.67 -11.87 -0.06
N ARG A 130 -2.86 -12.45 -0.25
CA ARG A 130 -3.02 -13.77 -0.88
C ARG A 130 -2.43 -13.80 -2.28
N VAL A 131 -2.86 -12.88 -3.13
CA VAL A 131 -2.40 -12.81 -4.52
C VAL A 131 -0.89 -12.56 -4.58
N GLY A 132 -0.36 -11.66 -3.76
CA GLY A 132 1.06 -11.35 -3.74
C GLY A 132 1.92 -12.51 -3.22
N LEU A 133 1.49 -13.22 -2.18
CA LEU A 133 2.18 -14.43 -1.67
C LEU A 133 2.20 -15.55 -2.72
N HIS A 134 1.08 -15.75 -3.42
CA HIS A 134 0.99 -16.72 -4.51
C HIS A 134 1.93 -16.37 -5.66
N GLN A 135 1.84 -15.15 -6.20
CA GLN A 135 2.74 -14.70 -7.28
C GLN A 135 4.22 -14.70 -6.89
N ALA A 136 4.53 -14.58 -5.60
CA ALA A 136 5.89 -14.64 -5.09
C ALA A 136 6.39 -16.07 -4.82
N GLY A 137 5.57 -17.10 -5.07
CA GLY A 137 5.94 -18.51 -4.97
C GLY A 137 5.91 -19.08 -3.56
N TRP A 138 5.06 -18.54 -2.66
CA TRP A 138 4.97 -19.00 -1.28
C TRP A 138 3.91 -20.10 -1.05
N PHE A 139 3.15 -20.46 -2.08
CA PHE A 139 2.23 -21.60 -2.05
C PHE A 139 2.89 -22.85 -2.63
N ARG A 140 2.52 -24.01 -2.10
CA ARG A 140 2.92 -25.30 -2.63
C ARG A 140 2.16 -25.56 -3.93
N GLU A 141 2.79 -25.22 -5.04
CA GLU A 141 2.27 -25.54 -6.36
C GLU A 141 2.89 -26.87 -6.83
N GLY A 142 2.08 -27.74 -7.43
CA GLY A 142 2.50 -29.05 -7.96
C GLY A 142 3.36 -28.97 -9.23
N GLU A 143 4.07 -27.87 -9.42
CA GLU A 143 4.85 -27.61 -10.64
C GLU A 143 6.18 -28.39 -10.63
N LEU A 144 6.56 -28.85 -11.82
CA LEU A 144 7.79 -29.62 -12.07
C LEU A 144 9.08 -28.78 -11.91
N PHE A 145 8.95 -27.45 -11.89
CA PHE A 145 10.05 -26.51 -11.73
C PHE A 145 9.70 -25.47 -10.67
N HIS A 146 10.45 -25.43 -9.57
CA HIS A 146 10.29 -24.37 -8.58
C HIS A 146 11.00 -23.10 -9.08
N GLY A 147 10.25 -22.05 -9.35
CA GLY A 147 10.84 -20.70 -9.47
C GLY A 147 11.47 -20.29 -8.13
N GLU A 148 12.55 -19.50 -8.18
CA GLU A 148 13.08 -18.90 -6.96
C GLU A 148 12.02 -17.99 -6.32
N ARG A 149 11.75 -18.19 -5.03
CA ARG A 149 10.75 -17.39 -4.31
C ARG A 149 11.17 -15.93 -4.29
N ARG A 150 10.21 -15.05 -4.54
CA ARG A 150 10.43 -13.60 -4.47
C ARG A 150 10.18 -13.14 -3.04
N ARG A 151 10.97 -12.17 -2.58
CA ARG A 151 10.61 -11.41 -1.38
C ARG A 151 9.29 -10.70 -1.64
N PHE A 152 8.39 -10.74 -0.68
CA PHE A 152 7.08 -10.10 -0.79
C PHE A 152 6.77 -9.26 0.44
N GLY A 153 6.18 -8.09 0.23
CA GLY A 153 5.64 -7.24 1.29
C GLY A 153 4.44 -6.44 0.80
N LEU A 154 3.51 -6.15 1.71
CA LEU A 154 2.38 -5.26 1.50
C LEU A 154 2.47 -4.08 2.49
N ILE A 155 2.38 -2.86 2.00
CA ILE A 155 2.41 -1.66 2.83
C ILE A 155 1.07 -0.92 2.69
N LEU A 156 0.41 -0.66 3.81
CA LEU A 156 -0.69 0.31 3.85
C LEU A 156 -0.12 1.71 4.05
N LEU A 157 -0.27 2.59 3.06
CA LEU A 157 0.15 3.99 3.13
C LEU A 157 -1.06 4.89 3.38
N ALA A 158 -1.15 5.44 4.60
CA ALA A 158 -2.31 6.22 5.05
C ALA A 158 -1.90 7.49 5.82
N PRO A 159 -2.76 8.52 5.96
CA PRO A 159 -2.46 9.71 6.75
C PRO A 159 -2.09 9.45 8.21
N LYS A 160 -2.51 8.31 8.77
CA LYS A 160 -2.25 7.90 10.15
C LYS A 160 -1.81 6.44 10.19
N LEU A 161 -0.93 6.14 11.14
CA LEU A 161 -0.52 4.77 11.48
C LEU A 161 -1.52 4.12 12.45
N GLY A 162 -1.31 2.84 12.75
CA GLY A 162 -2.11 2.08 13.72
C GLY A 162 -3.41 1.54 13.14
N HIS A 163 -3.39 1.11 11.88
CA HIS A 163 -4.57 0.53 11.25
C HIS A 163 -4.81 -0.90 11.80
N PRO A 164 -5.98 -1.22 12.39
CA PRO A 164 -6.20 -2.50 13.07
C PRO A 164 -5.96 -3.75 12.20
N LEU A 165 -6.25 -3.68 10.90
CA LEU A 165 -5.98 -4.79 9.97
C LEU A 165 -4.49 -5.05 9.75
N VAL A 166 -3.64 -4.00 9.80
CA VAL A 166 -2.19 -4.19 9.69
C VAL A 166 -1.68 -4.91 10.93
N ASP A 167 -2.13 -4.50 12.13
CA ASP A 167 -1.77 -5.17 13.38
C ASP A 167 -2.27 -6.62 13.41
N LEU A 168 -3.49 -6.86 12.90
CA LEU A 168 -4.08 -8.18 12.78
C LEU A 168 -3.24 -9.11 11.89
N TYR A 169 -2.84 -8.64 10.70
CA TYR A 169 -2.13 -9.45 9.71
C TYR A 169 -0.61 -9.47 9.89
N ARG A 170 -0.06 -8.64 10.78
CA ARG A 170 1.33 -8.72 11.20
C ARG A 170 1.58 -9.93 12.10
N ASP A 171 0.56 -10.39 12.83
CA ASP A 171 0.59 -11.68 13.54
C ASP A 171 0.56 -12.82 12.51
N ARG A 172 1.66 -13.58 12.41
CA ARG A 172 1.82 -14.66 11.44
C ARG A 172 0.75 -15.74 11.58
N THR A 173 0.37 -16.09 12.80
CA THR A 173 -0.65 -17.12 13.06
C THR A 173 -2.01 -16.63 12.57
N ARG A 174 -2.37 -15.39 12.89
CA ARG A 174 -3.63 -14.80 12.43
C ARG A 174 -3.67 -14.59 10.92
N LEU A 175 -2.55 -14.21 10.31
CA LEU A 175 -2.44 -14.10 8.87
C LEU A 175 -2.72 -15.45 8.19
N ILE A 176 -2.05 -16.53 8.63
CA ILE A 176 -2.27 -17.87 8.06
C ILE A 176 -3.73 -18.30 8.23
N GLN A 177 -4.32 -18.07 9.41
CA GLN A 177 -5.74 -18.37 9.66
C GLN A 177 -6.70 -17.55 8.79
N SER A 178 -6.28 -16.37 8.32
CA SER A 178 -7.06 -15.48 7.47
C SER A 178 -6.96 -15.84 5.98
N ILE A 179 -6.06 -16.75 5.61
CA ILE A 179 -5.86 -17.23 4.25
C ILE A 179 -6.56 -18.59 4.09
N PRO A 180 -7.56 -18.70 3.19
CA PRO A 180 -8.09 -20.01 2.81
C PRO A 180 -6.97 -20.89 2.27
N SER A 181 -6.99 -22.17 2.63
CA SER A 181 -5.91 -23.10 2.29
C SER A 181 -4.54 -22.63 2.80
N GLY A 182 -4.48 -21.91 3.93
CA GLY A 182 -3.22 -21.45 4.53
C GLY A 182 -2.24 -22.58 4.88
N SER A 183 -2.70 -23.84 4.96
CA SER A 183 -1.86 -25.04 5.06
C SER A 183 -1.04 -25.33 3.81
N GLU A 184 -1.41 -24.78 2.66
CA GLU A 184 -0.68 -24.88 1.41
C GLU A 184 0.45 -23.83 1.29
N LEU A 185 0.54 -22.89 2.23
CA LEU A 185 1.74 -22.06 2.34
C LEU A 185 2.92 -22.94 2.73
N ILE A 186 4.00 -22.88 1.93
CA ILE A 186 5.24 -23.60 2.25
C ILE A 186 5.81 -23.07 3.56
N GLU A 187 5.90 -21.73 3.62
CA GLU A 187 6.16 -20.92 4.79
C GLU A 187 5.78 -19.47 4.45
N LEU A 188 5.93 -18.54 5.38
CA LEU A 188 5.80 -17.10 5.09
C LEU A 188 7.18 -16.47 4.93
N PRO A 189 7.33 -15.40 4.11
CA PRO A 189 8.57 -14.65 4.00
C PRO A 189 9.23 -14.35 5.34
N GLU A 190 10.56 -14.28 5.34
CA GLU A 190 11.31 -13.78 6.49
C GLU A 190 10.88 -12.33 6.79
N GLY A 191 10.68 -12.03 8.08
CA GLY A 191 10.20 -10.71 8.52
C GLY A 191 8.69 -10.47 8.35
N PRO A 192 8.23 -9.24 8.62
CA PRO A 192 6.83 -8.87 8.48
C PRO A 192 6.41 -8.74 7.01
N VAL A 193 5.42 -9.53 6.60
CA VAL A 193 4.84 -9.47 5.24
C VAL A 193 3.96 -8.24 5.06
N ILE A 194 3.42 -7.68 6.14
CA ILE A 194 2.58 -6.49 6.11
C ILE A 194 3.11 -5.38 7.02
N GLY A 195 3.05 -4.16 6.50
CA GLY A 195 3.49 -2.94 7.14
C GLY A 195 2.52 -1.79 6.99
N ALA A 196 2.86 -0.68 7.63
CA ALA A 196 2.14 0.57 7.46
C ALA A 196 3.12 1.74 7.42
N SER A 197 2.76 2.74 6.63
CA SER A 197 3.48 3.99 6.55
C SER A 197 2.51 5.16 6.50
N ASN A 198 3.02 6.36 6.71
CA ASN A 198 2.25 7.57 6.55
C ASN A 198 2.98 8.59 5.67
N TYR A 199 2.23 9.57 5.17
CA TYR A 199 2.76 10.57 4.27
C TYR A 199 3.91 11.37 4.88
N LEU A 200 3.80 11.73 6.17
CA LEU A 200 4.87 12.41 6.89
C LEU A 200 6.15 11.58 6.92
N GLY A 201 6.03 10.26 7.09
CA GLY A 201 7.15 9.36 7.13
C GLY A 201 7.94 9.33 5.83
N ILE A 202 7.28 9.49 4.68
CA ILE A 202 7.94 9.63 3.38
C ILE A 202 8.68 10.96 3.29
N THR A 203 8.04 12.07 3.68
CA THR A 203 8.67 13.39 3.68
C THR A 203 9.94 13.38 4.55
N GLU A 204 9.88 12.82 5.76
CA GLU A 204 11.04 12.70 6.66
C GLU A 204 12.17 11.87 6.04
N ILE A 205 11.86 10.78 5.32
CA ILE A 205 12.86 9.97 4.62
C ILE A 205 13.56 10.79 3.53
N LEU A 206 12.78 11.53 2.74
CA LEU A 206 13.32 12.34 1.65
C LEU A 206 14.18 13.49 2.19
N GLU A 207 13.72 14.18 3.23
CA GLU A 207 14.46 15.26 3.90
C GLU A 207 15.78 14.76 4.49
N LYS A 208 15.76 13.62 5.21
CA LYS A 208 16.95 12.97 5.78
C LYS A 208 18.00 12.68 4.72
N ASN A 209 17.57 12.30 3.51
CA ASN A 209 18.45 11.91 2.41
C ASN A 209 18.74 13.04 1.40
N ALA A 210 18.16 14.24 1.58
CA ALA A 210 18.25 15.35 0.63
C ALA A 210 19.69 15.80 0.30
N ARG A 211 20.62 15.62 1.24
CA ARG A 211 22.05 15.95 1.03
C ARG A 211 22.74 15.05 -0.01
N PHE A 212 22.22 13.86 -0.28
CA PHE A 212 22.76 12.91 -1.26
C PHE A 212 22.12 13.04 -2.64
N MET A 213 21.01 13.77 -2.72
CA MET A 213 20.27 14.01 -3.95
C MET A 213 20.94 15.08 -4.83
N THR A 214 20.64 15.06 -6.12
CA THR A 214 20.93 16.17 -7.05
C THR A 214 20.05 17.39 -6.74
N GLY A 215 20.36 18.54 -7.34
CA GLY A 215 19.52 19.74 -7.22
C GLY A 215 18.11 19.55 -7.77
N ALA A 216 17.94 18.73 -8.83
CA ALA A 216 16.63 18.44 -9.39
C ALA A 216 15.80 17.54 -8.46
N GLU A 217 16.40 16.45 -7.96
CA GLU A 217 15.74 15.53 -7.02
C GLU A 217 15.34 16.23 -5.72
N ARG A 218 16.18 17.12 -5.18
CA ARG A 218 15.81 17.94 -4.00
C ARG A 218 14.57 18.80 -4.24
N ARG A 219 14.44 19.42 -5.43
CA ARG A 219 13.25 20.20 -5.77
C ARG A 219 12.01 19.32 -5.85
N ILE A 220 12.12 18.15 -6.47
CA ILE A 220 11.01 17.17 -6.55
C ILE A 220 10.62 16.70 -5.14
N SER A 221 11.59 16.36 -4.30
CA SER A 221 11.39 16.01 -2.88
C SER A 221 10.65 17.11 -2.11
N CYS A 222 11.05 18.38 -2.28
CA CYS A 222 10.38 19.52 -1.66
C CYS A 222 8.91 19.61 -2.09
N GLN A 223 8.66 19.49 -3.39
CA GLN A 223 7.30 19.51 -3.94
C GLN A 223 6.44 18.34 -3.45
N ILE A 224 7.02 17.15 -3.27
CA ILE A 224 6.32 16.01 -2.65
C ILE A 224 5.93 16.38 -1.21
N GLY A 225 6.87 16.93 -0.42
CA GLY A 225 6.62 17.35 0.96
C GLY A 225 5.48 18.37 1.07
N GLU A 226 5.56 19.45 0.31
CA GLU A 226 4.52 20.50 0.25
C GLU A 226 3.15 19.93 -0.14
N TYR A 227 3.12 19.05 -1.14
CA TYR A 227 1.88 18.42 -1.61
C TYR A 227 1.25 17.51 -0.54
N LEU A 228 2.04 16.62 0.07
CA LEU A 228 1.57 15.69 1.09
C LEU A 228 1.10 16.43 2.36
N GLU A 229 1.77 17.52 2.72
CA GLU A 229 1.36 18.38 3.84
C GLU A 229 0.01 19.04 3.54
N LEU A 230 -0.16 19.61 2.34
CA LEU A 230 -1.42 20.19 1.89
C LEU A 230 -2.56 19.17 1.96
N LYS A 231 -2.36 17.95 1.43
CA LYS A 231 -3.38 16.88 1.47
C LYS A 231 -3.70 16.47 2.90
N THR A 232 -2.69 16.33 3.76
CA THR A 232 -2.89 16.00 5.17
C THR A 232 -3.73 17.08 5.89
N LYS A 233 -3.47 18.36 5.61
CA LYS A 233 -4.27 19.49 6.13
C LYS A 233 -5.72 19.45 5.64
N GLN A 234 -5.94 19.17 4.35
CA GLN A 234 -7.29 19.06 3.76
C GLN A 234 -8.12 17.91 4.36
N ILE A 235 -7.48 16.78 4.66
CA ILE A 235 -8.16 15.62 5.29
C ILE A 235 -8.57 15.95 6.73
N ARG A 236 -7.72 16.67 7.47
CA ARG A 236 -8.01 17.11 8.84
C ARG A 236 -9.17 18.10 8.90
N SER A 237 -9.25 19.05 7.96
CA SER A 237 -10.30 20.06 7.94
C SER A 237 -11.67 19.52 7.54
N LYS A 238 -11.73 18.44 6.74
CA LYS A 238 -13.00 17.81 6.31
C LYS A 238 -13.66 16.92 7.36
N ARG A 239 -13.00 16.59 8.48
CA ARG A 239 -13.66 15.81 9.54
C ARG A 239 -14.77 16.67 10.17
N PRO A 240 -16.06 16.26 10.07
CA PRO A 240 -17.12 17.00 10.74
C PRO A 240 -16.79 17.07 12.23
N ARG A 241 -16.89 18.26 12.82
CA ARG A 241 -16.87 18.40 14.29
C ARG A 241 -17.92 17.43 14.80
N SER A 242 -17.49 16.40 15.52
CA SER A 242 -18.38 15.45 16.16
C SER A 242 -19.50 16.25 16.82
N ILE A 243 -20.75 15.99 16.43
CA ILE A 243 -21.93 16.54 17.09
C ILE A 243 -21.75 16.20 18.57
N GLN A 244 -21.43 17.21 19.39
CA GLN A 244 -21.43 17.05 20.84
C GLN A 244 -22.82 16.57 21.18
N LYS A 245 -22.94 15.34 21.69
CA LYS A 245 -24.21 14.88 22.26
C LYS A 245 -24.64 15.95 23.26
N PRO A 246 -25.83 16.54 23.13
CA PRO A 246 -26.32 17.50 24.12
C PRO A 246 -26.27 16.80 25.48
N GLN A 247 -25.62 17.44 26.44
CA GLN A 247 -25.61 16.99 27.83
C GLN A 247 -27.07 16.80 28.24
N SER A 248 -27.45 15.56 28.55
CA SER A 248 -28.76 15.25 29.12
C SER A 248 -28.92 16.08 30.38
N LEU A 249 -29.89 17.00 30.38
CA LEU A 249 -30.30 17.73 31.57
C LEU A 249 -30.73 16.72 32.65
N PRO A 250 -30.36 16.92 33.91
CA PRO A 250 -30.82 16.08 35.00
C PRO A 250 -32.35 16.20 35.10
N LEU A 251 -33.03 15.05 35.11
CA LEU A 251 -34.44 14.97 35.45
C LEU A 251 -34.60 15.45 36.91
N ALA A 252 -35.39 16.51 37.08
CA ALA A 252 -35.86 17.00 38.38
C ALA A 252 -37.12 16.23 38.81
#